data_AF-A0A2N1LH61-F1
#
_entry.id   AF-A0A2N1LH61-F1
#
_cell.length_a   1.000
_cell.length_b   1.000
_cell.length_c   1.000
_cell.angle_alpha   90.00
_cell.angle_beta   90.00
_cell.angle_gamma   90.00
#
_symmetry.space_group_name_H-M   'P 1'
#
loop_
_entity.id
_entity.type
_entity.pdbx_description
1 polymer ?
#
loop_
_entity_poly.entity_id
_entity_poly.type
_entity_poly.pdbx_seq_one_letter_code
_entity_poly.pdbx_strand_id
1 'polypeptide(L)'
;MELLAKLQIQKKPLLEMTIREFKELIVDLLKITQIKYVEEDDIYKDEQIKFFVEKRCEELKDNKKHMLDSILNRKRKKLVLDKVLIEKNGSKYLCSTDQEITDAMVDHYQNAAGKKLNVDSIMNERWLAQYASKSDINDEWYASTVKEITEEEWLSTINELANDKAAGPSKISNEMLKHLGNNMRSITLRLANLCLK
;
A
#
# COMPACT_ATOMS: atom_id res chain seq x y z
N MET A 1 -25.24 29.30 -11.14
CA MET A 1 -25.72 30.66 -10.76
C MET A 1 -24.65 31.45 -10.01
N GLU A 2 -23.90 30.84 -9.09
CA GLU A 2 -22.83 31.53 -8.32
C GLU A 2 -21.59 31.98 -9.12
N LEU A 3 -21.12 31.20 -10.09
CA LEU A 3 -19.92 31.53 -10.89
C LEU A 3 -20.11 32.76 -11.79
N LEU A 4 -21.31 32.95 -12.35
CA LEU A 4 -21.64 34.11 -13.19
C LEU A 4 -21.66 35.41 -12.37
N ALA A 5 -22.07 35.33 -11.10
CA ALA A 5 -22.06 36.47 -10.18
C ALA A 5 -20.63 36.82 -9.73
N LYS A 6 -19.76 35.82 -9.51
CA LYS A 6 -18.34 36.02 -9.15
C LYS A 6 -17.50 36.66 -10.26
N LEU A 7 -17.90 36.54 -11.52
CA LEU A 7 -17.16 37.05 -12.68
C LEU A 7 -17.70 38.38 -13.25
N GLN A 8 -18.66 39.03 -12.58
CA GLN A 8 -19.23 40.33 -13.00
C GLN A 8 -19.64 40.39 -14.49
N ILE A 9 -20.08 39.28 -15.08
CA ILE A 9 -20.50 39.28 -16.49
C ILE A 9 -21.80 40.07 -16.60
N GLN A 10 -21.72 41.32 -17.08
CA GLN A 10 -22.89 42.16 -17.32
C GLN A 10 -23.70 41.58 -18.49
N LYS A 11 -25.00 41.36 -18.26
CA LYS A 11 -25.98 40.99 -19.31
C LYS A 11 -26.28 42.19 -20.21
N LYS A 12 -25.32 42.59 -21.04
CA LYS A 12 -25.62 43.41 -22.22
C LYS A 12 -26.08 42.46 -23.34
N PRO A 13 -27.12 42.77 -24.12
CA PRO A 13 -27.47 41.98 -25.30
C PRO A 13 -26.25 41.83 -26.21
N LEU A 14 -26.04 40.64 -26.79
CA LEU A 14 -24.89 40.36 -27.66
C LEU A 14 -24.73 41.37 -28.81
N LEU A 15 -25.85 41.92 -29.29
CA LEU A 15 -25.92 42.91 -30.36
C LEU A 15 -25.50 44.33 -29.92
N GLU A 16 -25.41 44.59 -28.63
CA GLU A 16 -25.04 45.89 -28.03
C GLU A 16 -23.61 45.90 -27.47
N MET A 17 -22.88 44.80 -27.63
CA MET A 17 -21.47 44.67 -27.24
C MET A 17 -20.57 45.18 -28.35
N THR A 18 -19.56 45.95 -27.96
CA THR A 18 -18.42 46.25 -28.80
C THR A 18 -17.60 44.97 -29.03
N ILE A 19 -16.81 44.94 -30.11
CA ILE A 19 -15.93 43.79 -30.44
C ILE A 19 -14.97 43.47 -29.27
N ARG A 20 -14.54 44.50 -28.52
CA ARG A 20 -13.65 44.32 -27.35
C ARG A 20 -14.37 43.62 -26.20
N GLU A 21 -15.56 44.09 -25.83
CA GLU A 21 -16.39 43.48 -24.77
C GLU A 21 -16.76 42.03 -25.13
N PHE A 22 -17.08 41.77 -26.40
CA PHE A 22 -17.37 40.41 -26.87
C PHE A 22 -16.16 39.47 -26.77
N LYS A 23 -14.96 39.96 -27.09
CA LYS A 23 -13.72 39.19 -26.95
C LYS A 23 -13.43 38.86 -25.48
N GLU A 24 -13.62 39.80 -24.58
CA GLU A 24 -13.48 39.59 -23.13
C GLU A 24 -14.47 38.55 -22.62
N LEU A 25 -15.74 38.63 -23.06
CA LEU A 25 -16.76 37.63 -22.74
C LEU A 25 -16.35 36.21 -23.17
N ILE A 26 -15.82 36.04 -24.39
CA ILE A 26 -15.34 34.73 -24.87
C ILE A 26 -14.21 34.20 -23.99
N VAL A 27 -13.25 35.06 -23.64
CA VAL A 27 -12.12 34.68 -22.79
C VAL A 27 -12.61 34.24 -21.42
N ASP A 28 -13.58 34.95 -20.84
CA ASP A 28 -14.12 34.61 -19.53
C ASP A 28 -14.99 33.35 -19.57
N LEU A 29 -15.77 33.14 -20.64
CA LEU A 29 -16.48 31.88 -20.86
C LEU A 29 -15.52 30.70 -20.97
N LEU A 30 -14.42 30.85 -21.70
CA LEU A 30 -13.39 29.81 -21.81
C LEU A 30 -12.77 29.47 -20.45
N LYS A 31 -12.45 30.48 -19.63
CA LYS A 31 -11.95 30.27 -18.26
C LYS A 31 -12.98 29.53 -17.40
N ILE A 32 -14.26 29.90 -17.47
CA ILE A 32 -15.33 29.21 -16.74
C ILE A 32 -15.41 27.75 -17.16
N THR A 33 -15.37 27.47 -18.47
CA THR A 33 -15.40 26.10 -18.98
C THR A 33 -14.21 25.29 -18.49
N GLN A 34 -13.00 25.87 -18.47
CA GLN A 34 -11.81 25.22 -17.94
C GLN A 34 -11.93 24.93 -16.44
N ILE A 35 -12.38 25.89 -15.63
CA ILE A 35 -12.60 25.70 -14.19
C ILE A 35 -13.61 24.58 -13.95
N LYS A 36 -14.74 24.62 -14.66
CA LYS A 36 -15.80 23.62 -14.50
C LYS A 36 -15.34 22.23 -14.95
N TYR A 37 -14.53 22.15 -16.01
CA TYR A 37 -13.94 20.89 -16.45
C TYR A 37 -13.02 20.29 -15.39
N VAL A 38 -12.16 21.11 -14.77
CA VAL A 38 -11.27 20.64 -13.68
C VAL A 38 -12.10 20.17 -12.48
N GLU A 39 -13.13 20.91 -12.10
CA GLU A 39 -14.04 20.53 -11.01
C GLU A 39 -14.74 19.19 -11.27
N GLU A 40 -15.28 18.99 -12.47
CA GLU A 40 -15.91 17.72 -12.88
C GLU A 40 -14.88 16.56 -12.95
N ASP A 41 -13.66 16.82 -13.41
CA ASP A 41 -12.59 15.82 -13.45
C ASP A 41 -12.15 15.40 -12.04
N ASP A 42 -12.08 16.33 -11.09
CA ASP A 42 -11.78 16.04 -9.69
C ASP A 42 -12.90 15.22 -9.03
N ILE A 43 -14.17 15.58 -9.27
CA ILE A 43 -15.33 14.80 -8.80
C ILE A 43 -15.28 13.38 -9.38
N TYR A 44 -15.06 13.25 -10.69
CA TYR A 44 -14.95 11.96 -11.35
C TYR A 44 -13.84 11.11 -10.76
N LYS A 45 -12.65 11.69 -10.52
CA LYS A 45 -11.52 10.98 -9.89
C LYS A 45 -11.89 10.50 -8.48
N ASP A 46 -12.52 11.34 -7.67
CA ASP A 46 -12.95 10.97 -6.32
C ASP A 46 -13.97 9.83 -6.33
N GLU A 47 -14.94 9.85 -7.25
CA GLU A 47 -15.89 8.76 -7.45
C GLU A 47 -15.21 7.46 -7.88
N GLN A 48 -14.25 7.54 -8.82
CA GLN A 48 -13.47 6.37 -9.22
C GLN A 48 -12.64 5.81 -8.06
N ILE A 49 -12.01 6.66 -7.26
CA ILE A 49 -11.24 6.23 -6.09
C ILE A 49 -12.15 5.47 -5.11
N LYS A 50 -13.32 6.03 -4.77
CA LYS A 50 -14.30 5.38 -3.88
C LYS A 50 -14.76 4.04 -4.43
N PHE A 51 -15.16 4.01 -5.71
CA PHE A 51 -15.58 2.78 -6.38
C PHE A 51 -14.52 1.68 -6.32
N PHE A 52 -13.25 2.01 -6.62
CA PHE A 52 -12.17 1.02 -6.58
C PHE A 52 -11.76 0.63 -5.15
N VAL A 53 -12.02 1.47 -4.14
CA VAL A 53 -11.87 1.09 -2.73
C VAL A 53 -12.93 0.04 -2.37
N GLU A 54 -14.21 0.33 -2.62
CA GLU A 54 -15.33 -0.56 -2.32
C GLU A 54 -15.18 -1.91 -3.04
N LYS A 55 -14.91 -1.87 -4.36
CA LYS A 55 -14.68 -3.08 -5.16
C LYS A 55 -13.58 -3.97 -4.59
N ARG A 56 -12.48 -3.39 -4.08
CA ARG A 56 -11.41 -4.17 -3.45
C ARG A 56 -11.85 -4.81 -2.14
N CYS A 57 -12.65 -4.11 -1.34
CA CYS A 57 -13.24 -4.64 -0.12
C CYS A 57 -14.19 -5.81 -0.41
N GLU A 58 -14.96 -5.76 -1.50
CA GLU A 58 -15.80 -6.86 -1.96
C GLU A 58 -14.95 -8.06 -2.45
N GLU A 59 -13.97 -7.79 -3.32
CA GLU A 59 -13.08 -8.82 -3.87
C GLU A 59 -12.22 -9.53 -2.80
N LEU A 60 -12.07 -8.95 -1.60
CA LEU A 60 -11.44 -9.63 -0.46
C LEU A 60 -12.16 -10.94 -0.10
N LYS A 61 -13.48 -11.01 -0.31
CA LYS A 61 -14.27 -12.23 -0.09
C LYS A 61 -14.19 -13.15 -1.30
N ASP A 62 -14.48 -12.62 -2.48
CA ASP A 62 -14.80 -13.43 -3.66
C ASP A 62 -13.61 -13.67 -4.61
N ASN A 63 -12.63 -12.76 -4.66
CA ASN A 63 -11.50 -12.84 -5.59
C ASN A 63 -10.19 -12.21 -5.06
N LYS A 64 -9.66 -12.82 -3.99
CA LYS A 64 -8.44 -12.39 -3.31
C LYS A 64 -7.23 -12.21 -4.25
N LYS A 65 -7.14 -13.05 -5.29
CA LYS A 65 -6.03 -13.01 -6.26
C LYS A 65 -6.05 -11.71 -7.06
N HIS A 66 -7.22 -11.33 -7.58
CA HIS A 66 -7.39 -10.10 -8.34
C HIS A 66 -7.20 -8.87 -7.46
N MET A 67 -7.78 -8.88 -6.26
CA MET A 67 -7.57 -7.82 -5.27
C MET A 67 -6.08 -7.59 -4.97
N LEU A 68 -5.30 -8.66 -4.74
CA LEU A 68 -3.86 -8.56 -4.48
C LEU A 68 -3.07 -8.00 -5.68
N ASP A 69 -3.38 -8.45 -6.89
CA ASP A 69 -2.73 -7.94 -8.11
C ASP A 69 -3.02 -6.44 -8.30
N SER A 70 -4.28 -6.03 -8.06
CA SER A 70 -4.73 -4.63 -8.12
C SER A 70 -4.02 -3.76 -7.06
N ILE A 71 -4.04 -4.20 -5.80
CA ILE A 71 -3.39 -3.49 -4.69
C ILE A 71 -1.90 -3.32 -4.94
N LEU A 72 -1.20 -4.38 -5.33
CA LEU A 72 0.24 -4.32 -5.56
C LEU A 72 0.61 -3.62 -6.88
N ASN A 73 -0.38 -3.20 -7.68
CA ASN A 73 -0.22 -2.73 -9.06
C ASN A 73 0.69 -3.68 -9.86
N ARG A 74 0.52 -4.99 -9.61
CA ARG A 74 1.47 -6.01 -10.04
C ARG A 74 1.06 -6.52 -11.40
N LYS A 75 1.70 -6.02 -12.46
CA LYS A 75 1.66 -6.69 -13.76
C LYS A 75 2.55 -7.93 -13.68
N ARG A 76 1.94 -9.12 -13.53
CA ARG A 76 2.69 -10.38 -13.48
C ARG A 76 3.43 -10.58 -14.80
N LYS A 77 4.75 -10.40 -14.76
CA LYS A 77 5.64 -10.86 -15.82
C LYS A 77 5.89 -12.34 -15.58
N LYS A 78 5.32 -13.19 -16.43
CA LYS A 78 5.65 -14.62 -16.45
C LYS A 78 6.93 -14.76 -17.26
N LEU A 79 8.03 -15.13 -16.59
CA LEU A 79 9.24 -15.53 -17.26
C LEU A 79 9.17 -17.05 -17.45
N VAL A 80 9.19 -17.50 -18.69
CA VAL A 80 9.27 -18.93 -19.04
C VAL A 80 10.74 -19.20 -19.33
N LEU A 81 11.33 -20.13 -18.57
CA LEU A 81 12.70 -20.57 -18.78
C LEU A 81 12.66 -21.89 -19.53
N ASP A 82 12.95 -21.86 -20.83
CA ASP A 82 12.97 -23.08 -21.64
C ASP A 82 14.32 -23.81 -21.52
N LYS A 83 15.40 -23.08 -21.22
CA LYS A 83 16.75 -23.62 -21.05
C LYS A 83 17.54 -22.83 -20.02
N VAL A 84 18.31 -23.55 -19.20
CA VAL A 84 19.15 -22.95 -18.15
C VAL A 84 20.55 -23.52 -18.25
N LEU A 85 21.56 -22.65 -18.27
CA LEU A 85 22.97 -23.05 -18.26
C LEU A 85 23.50 -22.98 -16.82
N ILE A 86 24.01 -24.10 -16.32
CA ILE A 86 24.54 -24.23 -14.95
C ILE A 86 26.00 -24.62 -15.04
N GLU A 87 26.81 -24.07 -14.15
CA GLU A 87 28.20 -24.49 -13.99
C GLU A 87 28.32 -25.38 -12.75
N LYS A 88 28.75 -26.64 -12.94
CA LYS A 88 29.05 -27.58 -11.86
C LYS A 88 30.48 -28.07 -12.03
N ASN A 89 31.32 -27.90 -11.02
CA ASN A 89 32.71 -28.36 -11.00
C ASN A 89 33.54 -27.89 -12.22
N GLY A 90 33.35 -26.64 -12.66
CA GLY A 90 34.06 -26.05 -13.80
C GLY A 90 33.56 -26.52 -15.18
N SER A 91 32.53 -27.36 -15.23
CA SER A 91 31.87 -27.78 -16.48
C SER A 91 30.48 -27.16 -16.60
N LYS A 92 30.13 -26.72 -17.81
CA LYS A 92 28.83 -26.10 -18.11
C LYS A 92 27.85 -27.16 -18.62
N TYR A 93 26.66 -27.19 -18.01
CA TYR A 93 25.57 -28.11 -18.32
C TYR A 93 24.33 -27.32 -18.73
N LEU A 94 23.68 -27.71 -19.83
CA LEU A 94 22.46 -27.07 -20.32
C LEU A 94 21.24 -27.91 -19.93
N CYS A 95 20.47 -27.43 -18.96
CA CYS A 95 19.19 -28.00 -18.56
C CYS A 95 18.12 -27.58 -19.56
N SER A 96 17.36 -28.55 -20.07
CA SER A 96 16.30 -28.32 -21.06
C SER A 96 14.95 -28.96 -20.68
N THR A 97 14.92 -29.77 -19.62
CA THR A 97 13.68 -30.35 -19.11
C THR A 97 13.14 -29.56 -17.92
N ASP A 98 11.82 -29.52 -17.75
CA ASP A 98 11.16 -28.75 -16.69
C ASP A 98 11.67 -29.14 -15.28
N GLN A 99 11.93 -30.43 -15.05
CA GLN A 99 12.42 -30.93 -13.78
C GLN A 99 13.86 -30.44 -13.51
N GLU A 100 14.76 -30.61 -14.48
CA GLU A 100 16.16 -30.16 -14.35
C GLU A 100 16.25 -28.64 -14.13
N ILE A 101 15.43 -27.87 -14.84
CA ILE A 101 15.35 -26.41 -14.73
C ILE A 101 14.84 -26.01 -13.34
N THR A 102 13.82 -26.71 -12.83
CA THR A 102 13.26 -26.43 -11.49
C THR A 102 14.30 -26.71 -10.41
N ASP A 103 14.94 -27.87 -10.45
CA ASP A 103 15.96 -28.26 -9.46
C ASP A 103 17.15 -27.31 -9.47
N ALA A 104 17.59 -26.90 -10.67
CA ALA A 104 18.63 -25.90 -10.87
C ALA A 104 18.28 -24.53 -10.26
N MET A 105 17.05 -24.07 -10.46
CA MET A 105 16.59 -22.79 -9.93
C MET A 105 16.46 -22.82 -8.41
N VAL A 106 15.95 -23.91 -7.85
CA VAL A 106 15.88 -24.10 -6.39
C VAL A 106 17.28 -24.02 -5.79
N ASP A 107 18.24 -24.78 -6.34
CA ASP A 107 19.63 -24.77 -5.87
C ASP A 107 20.26 -23.38 -6.01
N HIS A 108 20.08 -22.73 -7.16
CA HIS A 108 20.58 -21.37 -7.38
C HIS A 108 20.01 -20.40 -6.35
N TYR A 109 18.70 -20.28 -6.20
CA TYR A 109 18.11 -19.27 -5.31
C TYR A 109 18.33 -19.57 -3.82
N GLN A 110 18.49 -20.83 -3.43
CA GLN A 110 18.88 -21.18 -2.05
C GLN A 110 20.30 -20.73 -1.72
N ASN A 111 21.21 -20.74 -2.71
CA ASN A 111 22.63 -20.47 -2.50
C ASN A 111 23.09 -19.09 -3.03
N ALA A 112 22.30 -18.42 -3.88
CA ALA A 112 22.69 -17.21 -4.61
C ALA A 112 23.00 -16.02 -3.70
N ALA A 113 22.26 -15.88 -2.59
CA ALA A 113 22.48 -14.81 -1.62
C ALA A 113 23.63 -15.10 -0.64
N GLY A 114 24.35 -16.21 -0.85
CA GLY A 114 25.18 -16.82 0.19
C GLY A 114 24.27 -17.44 1.26
N LYS A 115 24.71 -18.57 1.82
CA LYS A 115 24.09 -19.11 3.03
C LYS A 115 24.20 -18.00 4.08
N LYS A 116 23.11 -17.30 4.41
CA LYS A 116 23.04 -16.50 5.63
C LYS A 116 23.14 -17.50 6.76
N LEU A 117 24.37 -17.86 7.09
CA LEU A 117 24.68 -18.19 8.46
C LEU A 117 24.23 -16.92 9.20
N ASN A 118 23.10 -17.02 9.90
CA ASN A 118 23.06 -16.44 11.23
C ASN A 118 24.21 -17.12 11.99
N VAL A 119 25.46 -16.76 11.65
CA VAL A 119 26.51 -16.78 12.64
C VAL A 119 25.91 -15.87 13.67
N ASP A 120 25.67 -16.40 14.87
CA ASP A 120 25.39 -15.61 16.05
C ASP A 120 26.41 -14.47 16.00
N SER A 121 26.01 -13.33 15.44
CA SER A 121 26.93 -12.23 15.23
C SER A 121 27.05 -11.71 16.63
N ILE A 122 28.06 -12.22 17.35
CA ILE A 122 28.34 -11.82 18.72
C ILE A 122 28.40 -10.31 18.64
N MET A 123 27.37 -9.69 19.22
CA MET A 123 27.20 -8.25 19.16
C MET A 123 28.48 -7.68 19.75
N ASN A 124 29.15 -6.79 19.03
CA ASN A 124 30.44 -6.30 19.51
C ASN A 124 30.29 -5.63 20.88
N GLU A 125 31.37 -5.58 21.64
CA GLU A 125 31.37 -5.12 23.03
C GLU A 125 30.79 -3.69 23.19
N ARG A 126 31.05 -2.82 22.20
CA ARG A 126 30.47 -1.47 22.13
C ARG A 126 28.95 -1.50 22.20
N TRP A 127 28.31 -2.35 21.39
CA TRP A 127 26.85 -2.43 21.36
C TRP A 127 26.27 -3.18 22.56
N LEU A 128 26.95 -4.23 23.05
CA LEU A 128 26.56 -4.90 24.30
C LEU A 128 26.52 -3.91 25.48
N ALA A 129 27.55 -3.06 25.61
CA ALA A 129 27.58 -2.02 26.63
C ALA A 129 26.49 -0.96 26.44
N GLN A 130 26.21 -0.55 25.19
CA GLN A 130 25.21 0.47 24.88
C GLN A 130 23.77 0.01 25.15
N TYR A 131 23.48 -1.27 24.94
CA TYR A 131 22.15 -1.88 25.13
C TYR A 131 21.99 -2.61 26.47
N ALA A 132 23.01 -2.61 27.34
CA ALA A 132 22.89 -3.15 28.68
C ALA A 132 21.84 -2.39 29.50
N SER A 133 21.08 -3.11 30.34
CA SER A 133 20.13 -2.50 31.25
C SER A 133 20.82 -1.50 32.17
N LYS A 134 20.24 -0.31 32.30
CA LYS A 134 20.75 0.71 33.22
C LYS A 134 20.28 0.38 34.64
N SER A 135 21.19 0.40 35.61
CA SER A 135 20.90 0.18 37.03
C SER A 135 19.84 1.13 37.60
N ASP A 136 19.74 2.32 37.03
CA ASP A 136 18.88 3.39 37.53
C ASP A 136 17.43 3.27 37.00
N ILE A 137 17.19 2.29 36.12
CA ILE A 137 15.88 2.01 35.54
C ILE A 137 15.32 0.77 36.22
N ASN A 138 14.17 0.91 36.87
CA ASN A 138 13.46 -0.22 37.46
C ASN A 138 12.62 -0.93 36.38
N ASP A 139 12.85 -2.22 36.17
CA ASP A 139 12.10 -3.05 35.21
C ASP A 139 10.59 -3.06 35.47
N GLU A 140 10.16 -2.90 36.73
CA GLU A 140 8.73 -2.84 37.08
C GLU A 140 8.02 -1.64 36.45
N TRP A 141 8.74 -0.55 36.11
CA TRP A 141 8.14 0.61 35.45
C TRP A 141 7.56 0.29 34.07
N TYR A 142 8.07 -0.75 33.41
CA TYR A 142 7.62 -1.18 32.08
C TYR A 142 6.71 -2.41 32.14
N ALA A 143 6.49 -3.00 33.32
CA ALA A 143 5.67 -4.21 33.46
C ALA A 143 4.24 -4.03 32.90
N SER A 144 3.69 -2.82 32.96
CA SER A 144 2.40 -2.48 32.34
C SER A 144 2.46 -2.35 30.82
N THR A 145 3.61 -1.96 30.26
CA THR A 145 3.79 -1.66 28.83
C THR A 145 4.15 -2.91 28.02
N VAL A 146 4.82 -3.88 28.66
CA VAL A 146 5.22 -5.16 28.04
C VAL A 146 4.15 -6.24 28.24
N LYS A 147 3.04 -5.90 28.92
CA LYS A 147 1.91 -6.81 29.11
C LYS A 147 1.34 -7.22 27.75
N GLU A 148 1.05 -8.51 27.58
CA GLU A 148 0.41 -9.00 26.36
C GLU A 148 -0.95 -8.33 26.16
N ILE A 149 -1.20 -7.92 24.92
CA ILE A 149 -2.46 -7.36 24.44
C ILE A 149 -3.49 -8.48 24.43
N THR A 150 -4.65 -8.24 25.04
CA THR A 150 -5.75 -9.21 25.05
C THR A 150 -6.55 -9.17 23.74
N GLU A 151 -7.33 -10.23 23.48
CA GLU A 151 -8.19 -10.26 22.29
C GLU A 151 -9.26 -9.16 22.35
N GLU A 152 -9.80 -8.86 23.53
CA GLU A 152 -10.80 -7.81 23.74
C GLU A 152 -10.22 -6.41 23.47
N GLU A 153 -9.03 -6.12 24.02
CA GLU A 153 -8.32 -4.84 23.79
C GLU A 153 -8.00 -4.66 22.31
N TRP A 154 -7.55 -5.72 21.65
CA TRP A 154 -7.26 -5.72 20.22
C TRP A 154 -8.51 -5.46 19.39
N LEU A 155 -9.61 -6.15 19.67
CA LEU A 155 -10.88 -5.97 18.97
C LEU A 155 -11.46 -4.57 19.17
N SER A 156 -11.44 -4.03 20.40
CA SER A 156 -11.88 -2.66 20.67
C SER A 156 -11.11 -1.67 19.82
N THR A 157 -9.77 -1.79 19.84
CA THR A 157 -8.87 -0.90 19.10
C THR A 157 -9.10 -0.97 17.58
N ILE A 158 -9.26 -2.18 17.02
CA ILE A 158 -9.51 -2.35 15.59
C ILE A 158 -10.87 -1.78 15.18
N ASN A 159 -11.90 -1.92 16.03
CA ASN A 159 -13.23 -1.39 15.74
C ASN A 159 -13.30 0.14 15.83
N GLU A 160 -12.48 0.75 16.69
CA GLU A 160 -12.37 2.21 16.87
C GLU A 160 -11.65 2.93 15.71
N LEU A 161 -10.96 2.19 14.83
CA LEU A 161 -10.27 2.78 13.66
C LEU A 161 -11.25 3.66 12.85
N ALA A 162 -10.84 4.86 12.43
CA ALA A 162 -11.72 5.70 11.62
C ALA A 162 -11.97 5.07 10.22
N ASN A 163 -13.22 5.11 9.76
CA ASN A 163 -13.58 4.72 8.40
C ASN A 163 -13.13 5.79 7.39
N ASP A 164 -13.03 5.40 6.11
CA ASP A 164 -12.73 6.25 4.97
C ASP A 164 -11.36 6.96 5.07
N LYS A 165 -10.44 6.36 5.83
CA LYS A 165 -9.05 6.82 5.91
C LYS A 165 -8.22 6.22 4.79
N ALA A 166 -7.29 7.03 4.29
CA ALA A 166 -6.33 6.57 3.29
C ALA A 166 -5.52 5.40 3.85
N ALA A 167 -5.49 4.29 3.10
CA ALA A 167 -4.66 3.15 3.43
C ALA A 167 -3.17 3.54 3.34
N GLY A 168 -2.36 3.08 4.30
CA GLY A 168 -0.92 3.33 4.33
C GLY A 168 -0.16 2.58 3.23
N PRO A 169 1.19 2.50 3.31
CA PRO A 169 2.02 1.84 2.30
C PRO A 169 1.67 0.36 2.05
N SER A 170 1.12 -0.32 3.06
CA SER A 170 0.61 -1.69 2.94
C SER A 170 -0.64 -1.81 2.06
N LYS A 171 -1.32 -0.67 1.82
CA LYS A 171 -2.59 -0.56 1.09
C LYS A 171 -3.74 -1.38 1.70
N ILE A 172 -3.61 -1.73 2.97
CA ILE A 172 -4.65 -2.35 3.79
C ILE A 172 -5.47 -1.22 4.42
N SER A 173 -6.78 -1.20 4.18
CA SER A 173 -7.66 -0.18 4.76
C SER A 173 -8.16 -0.60 6.15
N ASN A 174 -8.69 0.38 6.90
CA ASN A 174 -9.23 0.12 8.23
C ASN A 174 -10.46 -0.80 8.17
N GLU A 175 -11.29 -0.66 7.13
CA GLU A 175 -12.45 -1.50 6.86
C GLU A 175 -12.03 -2.96 6.66
N MET A 176 -10.92 -3.20 5.94
CA MET A 176 -10.36 -4.53 5.78
C MET A 176 -9.94 -5.14 7.12
N LEU A 177 -9.37 -4.34 8.03
CA LEU A 177 -8.98 -4.78 9.38
C LEU A 177 -10.20 -5.08 10.26
N LYS A 178 -11.23 -4.23 10.22
CA LYS A 178 -12.50 -4.43 10.96
C LYS A 178 -13.22 -5.70 10.53
N HIS A 179 -13.24 -5.97 9.23
CA HIS A 179 -13.92 -7.12 8.65
C HIS A 179 -13.05 -8.36 8.52
N LEU A 180 -11.90 -8.43 9.21
CA LEU A 180 -11.07 -9.64 9.28
C LEU A 180 -11.86 -10.82 9.86
N GLY A 181 -11.63 -12.01 9.31
CA GLY A 181 -12.11 -13.27 9.90
C GLY A 181 -11.26 -13.70 11.11
N ASN A 182 -11.81 -14.58 11.94
CA ASN A 182 -11.22 -15.03 13.21
C ASN A 182 -9.76 -15.50 13.09
N ASN A 183 -9.44 -16.31 12.07
CA ASN A 183 -8.07 -16.79 11.87
C ASN A 183 -7.07 -15.65 11.66
N MET A 184 -7.46 -14.62 10.91
CA MET A 184 -6.58 -13.49 10.63
C MET A 184 -6.47 -12.53 11.80
N ARG A 185 -7.54 -12.38 12.58
CA ARG A 185 -7.51 -11.64 13.86
C ARG A 185 -6.52 -12.28 14.85
N SER A 186 -6.55 -13.60 14.98
CA SER A 186 -5.59 -14.33 15.84
C SER A 186 -4.14 -14.13 15.37
N ILE A 187 -3.90 -14.16 14.06
CA ILE A 187 -2.56 -13.95 13.49
C ILE A 187 -2.09 -12.49 13.71
N THR A 188 -2.94 -11.49 13.51
CA THR A 188 -2.55 -10.10 13.72
C THR A 188 -2.33 -9.77 15.19
N LEU A 189 -3.13 -10.32 16.09
CA LEU A 189 -2.90 -10.24 17.54
C LEU A 189 -1.58 -10.89 17.93
N ARG A 190 -1.31 -12.10 17.42
CA ARG A 190 -0.03 -12.78 17.66
C ARG A 190 1.15 -11.95 17.16
N LEU A 191 1.03 -11.34 15.97
CA LEU A 191 2.06 -10.45 15.43
C LEU A 191 2.28 -9.24 16.33
N ALA A 192 1.22 -8.59 16.82
CA ALA A 192 1.32 -7.45 17.73
C ALA A 192 2.02 -7.83 19.04
N ASN A 193 1.65 -8.96 19.63
CA ASN A 193 2.28 -9.47 20.86
C ASN A 193 3.75 -9.91 20.66
N LEU A 194 4.14 -10.31 19.45
CA LEU A 194 5.55 -10.58 19.13
C LEU A 194 6.39 -9.31 19.06
N CYS A 195 5.80 -8.13 18.83
CA CYS A 195 6.53 -6.86 18.85
C CYS A 195 6.79 -6.34 20.27
N LEU A 196 6.13 -6.92 21.28
CA LEU A 196 6.34 -6.58 22.69
C LEU A 196 7.45 -7.42 23.34
N LYS A 197 7.88 -8.51 22.70
CA LYS A 197 8.90 -9.45 23.18
C LYS A 197 10.17 -9.34 22.35
#